data_AF-A0A8J2LL07-F1
#
_entry.id   AF-A0A8J2LL07-F1
#
_cell.length_a   1.000
_cell.length_b   1.000
_cell.length_c   1.000
_cell.angle_alpha   90.00
_cell.angle_beta   90.00
_cell.angle_gamma   90.00
#
_symmetry.space_group_name_H-M   'P 1'
#
loop_
_entity.id
_entity.type
_entity.pdbx_description
1 polymer ?
#
loop_
_entity_poly.entity_id
_entity_poly.type
_entity_poly.pdbx_seq_one_letter_code
_entity_poly.pdbx_strand_id
1 'polypeptide(L)'
;MNVSTIAPLLQSHGVRLIGIGFEASGWEDFMQQKFFAGEHYLDTQRNTYAALELPYLSTFELAVLFLKPGLWKAYYKKDGIIQLPGGNPRQNGGCLIISRGGKKTMWIFREQNPWDSYPTNSITLALEIELDEETE
;
A
#
# COMPACT_ATOMS: atom_id res chain seq x y z
N MET A 1 1.90 12.75 -1.08
CA MET A 1 3.23 12.27 -1.49
C MET A 1 3.18 10.74 -1.64
N ASN A 2 3.71 10.18 -2.72
CA ASN A 2 3.72 8.72 -3.00
C ASN A 2 5.05 8.14 -2.46
N VAL A 3 5.05 6.99 -1.79
CA VAL A 3 6.29 6.37 -1.25
C VAL A 3 7.38 6.14 -2.31
N SER A 4 6.99 6.00 -3.57
CA SER A 4 7.93 5.86 -4.69
C SER A 4 8.77 7.10 -4.93
N THR A 5 8.32 8.29 -4.53
CA THR A 5 9.09 9.54 -4.68
C THR A 5 10.28 9.58 -3.72
N ILE A 6 10.18 8.91 -2.57
CA ILE A 6 11.27 8.81 -1.59
C ILE A 6 12.11 7.53 -1.75
N ALA A 7 11.84 6.70 -2.76
CA ALA A 7 12.59 5.47 -2.98
C ALA A 7 14.12 5.66 -3.09
N PRO A 8 14.64 6.70 -3.79
CA PRO A 8 16.08 6.96 -3.82
C PRO A 8 16.69 7.24 -2.44
N LEU A 9 15.96 8.00 -1.59
CA LEU A 9 16.37 8.31 -0.22
C LEU A 9 16.41 7.05 0.65
N LEU A 10 15.39 6.18 0.53
CA LEU A 10 15.38 4.89 1.23
C LEU A 10 16.56 4.03 0.80
N GLN A 11 16.83 3.97 -0.51
CA GLN A 11 17.92 3.17 -1.06
C GLN A 11 19.30 3.66 -0.62
N SER A 12 19.53 4.97 -0.53
CA SER A 12 20.81 5.52 -0.05
C SER A 12 21.10 5.16 1.42
N HIS A 13 20.06 4.89 2.20
CA HIS A 13 20.13 4.41 3.59
C HIS A 13 20.09 2.88 3.71
N GLY A 14 20.21 2.15 2.60
CA GLY A 14 20.20 0.69 2.59
C GLY A 14 18.83 0.07 2.90
N VAL A 15 17.75 0.84 2.79
CA VAL A 15 16.37 0.38 2.96
C VAL A 15 15.83 -0.06 1.61
N ARG A 16 15.25 -1.27 1.56
CA ARG A 16 14.60 -1.79 0.35
C ARG A 16 13.12 -1.47 0.38
N LEU A 17 12.62 -0.89 -0.70
CA LEU A 17 11.20 -0.66 -0.90
C LEU A 17 10.60 -1.88 -1.63
N ILE A 18 9.56 -2.51 -1.05
CA ILE A 18 8.96 -3.74 -1.56
C ILE A 18 7.44 -3.58 -1.63
N GLY A 19 6.86 -3.82 -2.80
CA GLY A 19 5.43 -3.92 -3.03
C GLY A 19 5.01 -5.38 -3.14
N ILE A 20 3.96 -5.76 -2.42
CA ILE A 20 3.37 -7.11 -2.48
C ILE A 20 1.94 -6.97 -3.00
N GLY A 21 1.72 -7.45 -4.22
CA GLY A 21 0.39 -7.53 -4.83
C GLY A 21 -0.19 -8.94 -4.69
N PHE A 22 -1.50 -9.07 -4.87
CA PHE A 22 -2.20 -10.36 -4.75
C PHE A 22 -2.95 -10.75 -6.02
N GLU A 23 -2.97 -9.86 -7.02
CA GLU A 23 -3.73 -10.03 -8.25
C GLU A 23 -2.80 -10.23 -9.42
N ALA A 24 -2.95 -11.36 -10.10
CA ALA A 24 -2.25 -11.61 -11.36
C ALA A 24 -2.85 -10.77 -12.51
N SER A 25 -4.15 -10.46 -12.43
CA SER A 25 -4.82 -9.57 -13.37
C SER A 25 -4.23 -8.17 -13.28
N GLY A 26 -3.83 -7.60 -14.42
CA GLY A 26 -3.22 -6.26 -14.48
C GLY A 26 -1.80 -6.18 -13.93
N TRP A 27 -1.18 -7.29 -13.50
CA TRP A 27 0.18 -7.30 -12.97
C TRP A 27 1.21 -6.80 -14.00
N GLU A 28 1.13 -7.29 -15.23
CA GLU A 28 2.04 -6.87 -16.31
C GLU A 28 1.90 -5.37 -16.61
N ASP A 29 0.67 -4.87 -16.72
CA ASP A 29 0.40 -3.45 -16.93
C ASP A 29 0.93 -2.61 -15.76
N PHE A 30 0.73 -3.05 -14.51
CA PHE A 30 1.25 -2.37 -13.32
C PHE A 30 2.77 -2.19 -13.40
N MET A 31 3.48 -3.26 -13.76
CA MET A 31 4.94 -3.27 -13.88
C MET A 31 5.41 -2.38 -15.04
N GLN A 32 4.76 -2.46 -16.20
CA GLN A 32 5.11 -1.66 -17.38
C GLN A 32 4.94 -0.16 -17.15
N GLN A 33 3.88 0.23 -16.43
CA GLN A 33 3.59 1.63 -16.14
C GLN A 33 4.44 2.21 -14.99
N LYS A 34 5.25 1.38 -14.32
CA LYS A 34 6.19 1.80 -13.25
C LYS A 34 5.52 2.64 -12.16
N PHE A 35 4.33 2.24 -11.73
CA PHE A 35 3.60 2.94 -10.66
C PHE A 35 4.30 2.90 -9.30
N PHE A 36 5.26 1.98 -9.12
CA PHE A 36 6.00 1.80 -7.88
C PHE A 36 7.50 1.62 -8.14
N ALA A 37 8.34 2.29 -7.35
CA ALA A 37 9.80 2.37 -7.56
C ALA A 37 10.63 1.33 -6.79
N GLY A 38 10.04 0.20 -6.41
CA GLY A 38 10.68 -0.83 -5.58
C GLY A 38 10.70 -2.24 -6.19
N GLU A 39 11.08 -3.22 -5.39
CA GLU A 39 10.90 -4.64 -5.73
C GLU A 39 9.41 -5.00 -5.68
N HIS A 40 9.01 -5.96 -6.51
CA HIS A 40 7.61 -6.36 -6.64
C HIS A 40 7.49 -7.87 -6.48
N TYR A 41 6.58 -8.30 -5.62
CA TYR A 41 6.26 -9.71 -5.41
C TYR A 41 4.76 -9.92 -5.57
N LEU A 42 4.41 -11.07 -6.14
CA LEU A 42 3.03 -11.49 -6.31
C LEU A 42 2.73 -12.65 -5.36
N ASP A 43 1.81 -12.43 -4.44
CA ASP A 43 1.31 -13.42 -3.49
C ASP A 43 -0.16 -13.74 -3.80
N THR A 44 -0.40 -14.52 -4.85
CA THR A 44 -1.76 -14.96 -5.20
C THR A 44 -2.41 -15.79 -4.08
N GLN A 45 -1.56 -16.37 -3.21
CA GLN A 45 -1.84 -17.02 -1.93
C GLN A 45 -2.67 -16.16 -0.95
N ARG A 46 -2.41 -14.85 -0.97
CA ARG A 46 -2.76 -13.90 0.11
C ARG A 46 -2.22 -14.30 1.48
N ASN A 47 -1.15 -15.08 1.52
CA ASN A 47 -0.53 -15.53 2.77
C ASN A 47 0.00 -14.34 3.58
N THR A 48 0.63 -13.39 2.89
CA THR A 48 1.14 -12.14 3.48
C THR A 48 0.00 -11.29 4.00
N TYR A 49 -1.09 -11.19 3.24
CA TYR A 49 -2.28 -10.42 3.65
C TYR A 49 -2.87 -10.95 4.96
N ALA A 50 -3.03 -12.27 5.06
CA ALA A 50 -3.52 -12.94 6.25
C ALA A 50 -2.55 -12.81 7.43
N ALA A 51 -1.25 -13.00 7.20
CA ALA A 51 -0.22 -12.89 8.24
C ALA A 51 -0.11 -11.46 8.80
N LEU A 52 -0.41 -10.45 8.00
CA LEU A 52 -0.45 -9.06 8.43
C LEU A 52 -1.79 -8.64 9.04
N GLU A 53 -2.80 -9.51 9.04
CA GLU A 53 -4.14 -9.22 9.56
C GLU A 53 -4.73 -7.95 8.92
N LEU A 54 -4.55 -7.80 7.61
CA LEU A 54 -5.06 -6.63 6.89
C LEU A 54 -6.60 -6.71 6.78
N PRO A 55 -7.33 -5.60 7.00
CA PRO A 55 -8.79 -5.61 6.98
C PRO A 55 -9.34 -5.88 5.59
N TYR A 56 -10.24 -6.87 5.50
CA TYR A 56 -10.95 -7.20 4.27
C TYR A 56 -12.43 -6.86 4.44
N LEU A 57 -12.99 -6.08 3.52
CA LEU A 57 -14.41 -5.75 3.54
C LEU A 57 -15.25 -7.01 3.38
N SER A 58 -16.08 -7.30 4.37
CA SER A 58 -17.03 -8.40 4.31
C SER A 58 -18.08 -8.15 3.23
N THR A 59 -18.73 -9.23 2.77
CA THR A 59 -19.82 -9.12 1.79
C THR A 59 -20.97 -8.24 2.28
N PHE A 60 -21.24 -8.24 3.60
CA PHE A 60 -22.26 -7.38 4.19
C PHE A 60 -21.87 -5.90 4.17
N GLU A 61 -20.65 -5.57 4.58
CA GLU A 61 -20.15 -4.18 4.54
C GLU A 61 -20.09 -3.65 3.11
N LEU A 62 -19.68 -4.49 2.16
CA LEU A 62 -19.69 -4.13 0.75
C LEU A 62 -21.13 -3.86 0.27
N ALA A 63 -22.11 -4.67 0.67
CA ALA A 63 -23.52 -4.42 0.34
C ALA A 63 -24.02 -3.10 0.92
N VAL A 64 -23.66 -2.78 2.16
CA VAL A 64 -23.97 -1.48 2.79
C VAL A 64 -23.34 -0.32 2.01
N LEU A 65 -22.10 -0.48 1.54
CA LEU A 65 -21.39 0.51 0.73
C LEU A 65 -22.12 0.77 -0.60
N PHE A 66 -22.56 -0.28 -1.29
CA PHE A 66 -23.36 -0.18 -2.53
C PHE A 66 -24.70 0.53 -2.32
N LEU A 67 -25.36 0.33 -1.17
CA LEU A 67 -26.64 0.96 -0.84
C LEU A 67 -26.53 2.43 -0.48
N LYS A 68 -25.31 2.93 -0.21
CA LYS A 68 -25.05 4.33 0.17
C LYS A 68 -24.24 5.05 -0.91
N PRO A 69 -24.88 5.68 -1.90
CA PRO A 69 -24.19 6.26 -3.07
C PRO A 69 -23.17 7.36 -2.72
N GLY A 70 -23.35 8.07 -1.60
CA GLY A 70 -22.37 9.04 -1.09
C GLY A 70 -21.07 8.38 -0.63
N LEU A 71 -21.16 7.27 0.12
CA LEU A 71 -19.98 6.50 0.53
C LEU A 71 -19.35 5.79 -0.66
N TRP A 72 -20.15 5.23 -1.58
CA TRP A 72 -19.64 4.61 -2.81
C TRP A 72 -18.79 5.60 -3.62
N LYS A 73 -19.28 6.83 -3.83
CA LYS A 73 -18.49 7.85 -4.52
C LYS A 73 -17.20 8.20 -3.77
N ALA A 74 -17.25 8.34 -2.45
CA ALA A 74 -16.05 8.61 -1.66
C ALA A 74 -15.01 7.47 -1.73
N TYR A 75 -15.49 6.22 -1.75
CA TYR A 75 -14.67 5.02 -1.87
C TYR A 75 -13.84 5.01 -3.17
N TYR A 76 -14.44 5.39 -4.29
CA TYR A 76 -13.80 5.34 -5.61
C TYR A 76 -13.00 6.59 -5.97
N LYS A 77 -13.17 7.70 -5.23
CA LYS A 77 -12.57 9.00 -5.56
C LYS A 77 -11.24 9.25 -4.84
N LYS A 78 -10.53 8.20 -4.44
CA LYS A 78 -9.23 8.35 -3.77
C LYS A 78 -8.20 8.86 -4.79
N ASP A 79 -7.66 10.04 -4.55
CA ASP A 79 -6.52 10.54 -5.32
C ASP A 79 -5.35 9.55 -5.19
N GLY A 80 -4.78 9.14 -6.33
CA GLY A 80 -3.66 8.21 -6.37
C GLY A 80 -4.00 6.71 -6.35
N ILE A 81 -5.28 6.30 -6.34
CA ILE A 81 -5.64 4.91 -6.67
C ILE A 81 -5.53 4.72 -8.18
N ILE A 82 -4.64 3.83 -8.59
CA ILE A 82 -4.60 3.31 -9.95
C ILE A 82 -5.62 2.18 -10.04
N GLN A 83 -6.67 2.40 -10.83
CA GLN A 83 -7.65 1.36 -11.12
C GLN A 83 -7.16 0.53 -12.30
N LEU A 84 -6.71 -0.68 -12.02
CA LEU A 84 -6.41 -1.67 -13.06
C LEU A 84 -7.63 -2.57 -13.28
N PRO A 85 -7.88 -3.02 -14.52
CA PRO A 85 -8.91 -4.00 -14.81
C PRO A 85 -8.73 -5.26 -13.95
N GLY A 86 -9.79 -5.65 -13.23
CA GLY A 86 -9.79 -6.83 -12.36
C GLY A 86 -9.46 -6.56 -10.89
N GLY A 87 -9.16 -5.31 -10.52
CA GLY A 87 -8.95 -4.86 -9.13
C GLY A 87 -10.05 -5.31 -8.17
N ASN A 88 -9.68 -5.88 -7.02
CA ASN A 88 -10.62 -6.27 -5.97
C ASN A 88 -10.96 -5.07 -5.07
N PRO A 89 -12.19 -4.55 -5.13
CA PRO A 89 -12.60 -3.39 -4.37
C PRO A 89 -12.85 -3.70 -2.89
N ARG A 90 -12.47 -4.87 -2.36
CA ARG A 90 -12.66 -5.23 -0.94
C ARG A 90 -11.38 -5.15 -0.11
N GLN A 91 -10.25 -4.92 -0.77
CA GLN A 91 -8.94 -5.05 -0.15
C GLN A 91 -8.45 -3.70 0.34
N ASN A 92 -8.20 -3.59 1.65
CA ASN A 92 -7.41 -2.48 2.21
C ASN A 92 -5.92 -2.82 2.17
N GLY A 93 -5.08 -1.80 2.10
CA GLY A 93 -3.63 -1.92 2.11
C GLY A 93 -2.99 -1.77 3.49
N GLY A 94 -1.67 -1.68 3.50
CA GLY A 94 -0.88 -1.43 4.69
C GLY A 94 0.58 -1.19 4.35
N CYS A 95 1.35 -0.79 5.36
CA CYS A 95 2.78 -0.60 5.27
C CYS A 95 3.46 -1.25 6.47
N LEU A 96 4.54 -1.97 6.24
CA LEU A 96 5.30 -2.66 7.27
C LEU A 96 6.78 -2.31 7.12
N ILE A 97 7.41 -1.92 8.23
CA ILE A 97 8.85 -1.70 8.31
C ILE A 97 9.44 -2.77 9.21
N ILE A 98 10.39 -3.52 8.68
CA ILE A 98 11.11 -4.58 9.38
C ILE A 98 12.61 -4.35 9.31
N SER A 99 13.31 -4.79 10.35
CA SER A 99 14.76 -4.80 10.35
C SER A 99 15.31 -5.79 9.32
N ARG A 100 16.57 -5.58 8.91
CA ARG A 100 17.28 -6.50 8.03
C ARG A 100 17.19 -7.94 8.57
N GLY A 101 16.80 -8.87 7.70
CA GLY A 101 16.62 -10.29 8.05
C GLY A 101 15.28 -10.61 8.73
N GLY A 102 14.33 -9.66 8.81
CA GLY A 102 12.97 -9.90 9.28
C GLY A 102 12.85 -10.22 10.78
N LYS A 103 13.90 -9.92 11.57
CA LYS A 103 13.98 -10.29 12.98
C LYS A 103 13.10 -9.44 13.90
N LYS A 104 12.82 -8.20 13.49
CA LYS A 104 12.05 -7.25 14.29
C LYS A 104 11.14 -6.43 13.39
N THR A 105 9.87 -6.36 13.75
CA THR A 105 8.94 -5.35 13.24
C THR A 105 9.22 -4.03 13.94
N MET A 106 9.58 -3.02 13.16
CA MET A 106 9.85 -1.66 13.67
C MET A 106 8.57 -0.84 13.70
N TRP A 107 7.75 -0.95 12.67
CA TRP A 107 6.50 -0.21 12.55
C TRP A 107 5.53 -0.91 11.61
N ILE A 108 4.23 -0.79 11.87
CA ILE A 108 3.18 -1.31 11.00
C ILE A 108 2.00 -0.34 10.96
N PHE A 109 1.52 -0.09 9.76
CA PHE A 109 0.28 0.61 9.49
C PHE A 109 -0.65 -0.29 8.70
N ARG A 110 -1.91 -0.31 9.11
CA ARG A 110 -2.99 -1.07 8.47
C ARG A 110 -4.08 -0.09 8.12
N GLU A 111 -4.47 -0.03 6.86
CA GLU A 111 -5.62 0.76 6.45
C GLU A 111 -6.88 0.08 7.02
N GLN A 112 -7.55 0.76 7.96
CA GLN A 112 -8.83 0.29 8.50
C GLN A 112 -9.97 0.64 7.55
N ASN A 113 -9.85 1.79 6.92
CA ASN A 113 -10.80 2.30 5.97
C ASN A 113 -10.16 2.60 4.61
N PRO A 114 -10.98 2.64 3.54
CA PRO A 114 -10.51 2.91 2.18
C PRO A 114 -9.89 4.29 2.01
N TRP A 115 -10.20 5.25 2.87
CA TRP A 115 -9.65 6.60 2.87
C TRP A 115 -8.41 6.77 3.75
N ASP A 116 -8.01 5.72 4.48
CA ASP A 116 -6.79 5.76 5.25
C ASP A 116 -5.59 5.74 4.29
N SER A 117 -4.57 6.53 4.62
CA SER A 117 -3.28 6.52 3.94
C SER A 117 -2.23 6.70 5.01
N TYR A 118 -1.11 5.97 4.91
CA TYR A 118 0.00 6.22 5.81
C TYR A 118 0.64 7.57 5.45
N PRO A 119 0.98 8.42 6.44
CA PRO A 119 1.78 9.60 6.17
C PRO A 119 3.17 9.16 5.71
N THR A 120 3.65 9.66 4.57
CA THR A 120 5.01 9.36 4.09
C THR A 120 6.07 9.69 5.15
N ASN A 121 5.86 10.77 5.90
CA ASN A 121 6.74 11.18 7.00
C ASN A 121 6.80 10.14 8.13
N SER A 122 5.77 9.32 8.32
CA SER A 122 5.80 8.24 9.32
C SER A 122 6.82 7.15 8.94
N ILE A 123 7.07 6.93 7.65
CA ILE A 123 8.08 5.96 7.19
C ILE A 123 9.47 6.48 7.54
N THR A 124 9.78 7.74 7.21
CA THR A 124 11.10 8.32 7.47
C THR A 124 11.34 8.52 8.97
N LEU A 125 10.33 8.94 9.74
CA LEU A 125 10.42 8.97 11.21
C LEU A 125 10.69 7.60 11.81
N ALA A 126 9.99 6.55 11.36
CA ALA A 126 10.20 5.20 11.86
C ALA A 126 11.58 4.61 11.51
N LEU A 127 12.21 5.14 10.47
CA LEU A 127 13.56 4.78 10.02
C LEU A 127 14.65 5.73 10.53
N GLU A 128 14.27 6.80 11.25
CA GLU A 128 15.18 7.86 11.71
C GLU A 128 15.96 8.51 10.54
N ILE A 129 15.27 8.71 9.40
CA ILE A 129 15.80 9.36 8.19
C ILE A 129 15.22 10.77 8.09
N GLU A 130 16.06 11.78 7.83
CA GLU A 130 15.61 13.14 7.55
C GLU A 130 15.12 13.25 6.10
N LEU A 131 13.97 13.91 5.90
CA LEU A 131 13.46 14.25 4.58
C LEU A 131 14.10 15.57 4.16
N ASP A 132 14.89 15.56 3.08
CA ASP A 132 15.40 16.80 2.49
C ASP A 132 14.22 17.62 1.93
N GLU A 133 14.13 18.90 2.33
CA GLU A 133 13.04 19.82 1.96
C GLU A 133 12.92 20.09 0.44
N GLU A 134 13.88 19.65 -0.38
CA GLU A 134 13.92 19.89 -1.83
C GLU A 134 13.02 18.95 -2.68
N THR A 135 12.15 18.14 -2.07
CA THR A 135 11.27 17.20 -2.80
C THR A 135 9.77 17.53 -2.75
N GLU A 136 9.41 18.81 -2.61
CA GLU A 136 8.03 19.31 -2.84
C GLU A 136 7.71 19.59 -4.32
#